data_AF-A0A965MGD5-F1
#
_entry.id   AF-A0A965MGD5-F1
#
_cell.length_a   1.000
_cell.length_b   1.000
_cell.length_c   1.000
_cell.angle_alpha   90.00
_cell.angle_beta   90.00
_cell.angle_gamma   90.00
#
_symmetry.space_group_name_H-M   'P 1'
#
loop_
_entity.id
_entity.type
_entity.pdbx_description
1 polymer ?
#
loop_
_entity_poly.entity_id
_entity_poly.type
_entity_poly.pdbx_seq_one_letter_code
_entity_poly.pdbx_strand_id
1 'polypeptide(L)'
;MAFIKFAKQSYSTPFYLALWFSISYVVAVLAVQFIGGIAPKFVVTTPEYEMLSQKLLWRRTIAILFFSVIYVASLRAGRFFGVISFVGAVWTISMFVDDQIALRPHLLVPENTTAIILLSLRPLFLLTISWMALEHFLRYGKRRDM
;
A
#
# COMPACT_ATOMS: atom_id res chain seq x y z
N MET A 1 -14.39 -7.10 41.72
CA MET A 1 -14.88 -6.93 40.33
C MET A 1 -13.65 -6.83 39.43
N ALA A 2 -13.56 -7.70 38.44
CA ALA A 2 -12.31 -8.11 37.80
C ALA A 2 -11.60 -6.98 37.02
N PHE A 3 -10.31 -6.80 37.32
CA PHE A 3 -9.37 -6.07 36.47
C PHE A 3 -9.23 -6.80 35.14
N ILE A 4 -9.86 -6.30 34.08
CA ILE A 4 -9.55 -6.73 32.72
C ILE A 4 -8.19 -6.12 32.36
N LYS A 5 -7.11 -6.81 32.75
CA LYS A 5 -5.78 -6.60 32.15
C LYS A 5 -5.86 -7.11 30.71
N PHE A 6 -6.33 -6.26 29.79
CA PHE A 6 -5.86 -6.38 28.42
C PHE A 6 -4.36 -6.16 28.47
N ALA A 7 -3.59 -7.24 28.41
CA ALA A 7 -2.17 -7.17 28.10
C ALA A 7 -2.06 -6.46 26.76
N LYS A 8 -1.85 -5.14 26.81
CA LYS A 8 -1.56 -4.26 25.68
C LYS A 8 -0.22 -4.73 25.12
N GLN A 9 -0.24 -5.78 24.31
CA GLN A 9 0.95 -6.31 23.65
C GLN A 9 1.37 -5.23 22.65
N SER A 10 2.28 -4.37 23.10
CA SER A 10 2.89 -3.36 22.25
C SER A 10 3.56 -4.06 21.08
N TYR A 11 3.33 -3.55 19.88
CA TYR A 11 4.07 -3.98 18.69
C TYR A 11 5.56 -3.66 18.87
N SER A 12 6.40 -4.35 18.10
CA SER A 12 7.85 -4.09 18.08
C SER A 12 8.16 -2.68 17.57
N THR A 13 9.32 -2.14 17.92
CA THR A 13 9.84 -0.90 17.31
C THR A 13 9.86 -0.95 15.77
N PRO A 14 10.32 -2.04 15.10
CA PRO A 14 10.27 -2.12 13.65
C PRO A 14 8.85 -2.08 13.07
N PHE A 15 7.83 -2.54 13.79
CA PHE A 15 6.44 -2.39 13.36
C PHE A 15 6.03 -0.91 13.25
N TYR A 16 6.34 -0.09 14.26
CA TYR A 16 5.97 1.33 14.23
C TYR A 16 6.74 2.10 13.16
N LEU A 17 8.01 1.72 12.90
CA LEU A 17 8.79 2.26 11.79
C LEU A 17 8.17 1.87 10.44
N ALA A 18 7.79 0.60 10.26
CA ALA A 18 7.12 0.12 9.06
C ALA A 18 5.76 0.81 8.84
N LEU A 19 5.01 1.06 9.91
CA LEU A 19 3.75 1.80 9.88
C LEU A 19 3.95 3.24 9.44
N TRP A 20 4.90 3.95 10.05
CA TRP A 20 5.23 5.33 9.69
C TRP A 20 5.71 5.46 8.24
N PHE A 21 6.57 4.54 7.81
CA PHE A 21 7.03 4.49 6.42
C PHE A 21 5.88 4.23 5.45
N SER A 22 5.02 3.25 5.75
CA SER A 22 3.89 2.87 4.88
C SER A 22 2.89 4.02 4.74
N ILE A 23 2.55 4.70 5.82
CA ILE A 23 1.65 5.86 5.79
C ILE A 23 2.28 6.99 4.98
N SER A 24 3.54 7.33 5.26
CA SER A 24 4.27 8.38 4.53
C SER A 24 4.36 8.08 3.04
N TYR A 25 4.63 6.82 2.68
CA TYR A 25 4.69 6.37 1.30
C TYR A 25 3.35 6.53 0.59
N VAL A 26 2.25 6.08 1.19
CA VAL A 26 0.90 6.21 0.61
C VAL A 26 0.53 7.68 0.44
N VAL A 27 0.80 8.52 1.44
CA VAL A 27 0.55 9.96 1.36
C VAL A 27 1.37 10.59 0.24
N ALA A 28 2.65 10.24 0.08
CA ALA A 28 3.50 10.74 -0.99
C ALA A 28 3.00 10.30 -2.38
N VAL A 29 2.54 9.05 -2.53
CA VAL A 29 1.95 8.54 -3.77
C VAL A 29 0.69 9.31 -4.13
N LEU A 30 -0.21 9.55 -3.18
CA LEU A 30 -1.42 10.34 -3.39
C LEU A 30 -1.08 11.80 -3.70
N ALA A 31 -0.12 12.39 -2.99
CA ALA A 31 0.35 13.76 -3.25
C ALA A 31 0.89 13.91 -4.68
N VAL A 32 1.71 12.97 -5.15
CA VAL A 32 2.22 12.98 -6.53
C VAL A 32 1.08 12.81 -7.54
N GLN A 33 0.07 12.00 -7.25
CA GLN A 33 -1.09 11.81 -8.14
C GLN A 33 -2.02 13.03 -8.19
N PHE A 34 -2.29 13.69 -7.07
CA PHE A 34 -3.26 14.79 -6.98
C PHE A 34 -2.63 16.19 -7.12
N ILE A 35 -1.45 16.43 -6.55
CA ILE A 35 -0.75 17.73 -6.55
C ILE A 35 0.20 17.82 -7.73
N GLY A 36 0.81 16.70 -8.12
CA GLY A 36 1.71 16.63 -9.28
C GLY A 36 1.04 16.98 -10.61
N GLY A 37 -0.29 17.14 -10.63
CA GLY A 37 -1.03 17.90 -11.64
C GLY A 37 -0.80 17.45 -13.07
N ILE A 38 -0.62 16.16 -13.35
CA ILE A 38 -0.33 15.70 -14.71
C ILE A 38 -1.01 14.35 -14.90
N ALA A 39 -2.07 14.32 -15.71
CA ALA A 39 -2.41 13.12 -16.48
C ALA A 39 -1.09 12.66 -17.10
N PRO A 40 -0.52 11.52 -16.69
CA PRO A 40 0.85 11.18 -17.05
C PRO A 40 0.98 11.34 -18.55
N LYS A 41 1.92 12.19 -18.98
CA LYS A 41 2.28 12.27 -20.39
C LYS A 41 2.98 10.96 -20.70
N PHE A 42 2.17 9.98 -21.02
CA PHE A 42 2.64 8.70 -21.42
C PHE A 42 3.30 8.90 -22.79
N VAL A 43 4.59 8.66 -22.86
CA VAL A 43 5.30 8.55 -24.13
C VAL A 43 4.82 7.24 -24.78
N VAL A 44 3.60 7.22 -25.31
CA VAL A 44 3.09 6.09 -26.06
C VAL A 44 2.97 6.46 -27.51
N THR A 45 3.50 5.59 -28.36
CA THR A 45 3.46 5.70 -29.81
C THR A 45 2.05 5.53 -30.38
N THR A 46 1.06 5.14 -29.56
CA THR A 46 -0.31 4.78 -29.98
C THR A 46 -1.38 5.27 -28.97
N PRO A 47 -2.44 5.98 -29.43
CA PRO A 47 -3.43 6.62 -28.57
C PRO A 47 -4.30 5.65 -27.74
N GLU A 48 -4.44 4.39 -28.17
CA GLU A 48 -5.23 3.37 -27.45
C GLU A 48 -4.63 3.02 -26.08
N TYR A 49 -3.31 3.03 -25.97
CA TYR A 49 -2.57 2.70 -24.75
C TYR A 49 -2.52 3.88 -23.77
N GLU A 50 -2.64 5.10 -24.26
CA GLU A 50 -2.77 6.30 -23.41
C GLU A 50 -4.08 6.26 -22.61
N MET A 51 -5.21 5.93 -23.26
CA MET A 51 -6.49 5.77 -22.55
C MET A 51 -6.48 4.60 -21.57
N LEU A 52 -5.88 3.46 -21.93
CA LEU A 52 -5.81 2.28 -21.05
C LEU A 52 -5.05 2.60 -19.76
N SER A 53 -3.93 3.29 -19.89
CA SER A 53 -3.04 3.62 -18.77
C SER A 53 -3.61 4.69 -17.84
N GLN A 54 -4.33 5.69 -18.37
CA GLN A 54 -5.11 6.62 -17.55
C GLN A 54 -6.22 5.91 -16.76
N LYS A 55 -6.97 5.00 -17.40
CA LYS A 55 -8.01 4.20 -16.72
C LYS A 55 -7.40 3.35 -15.61
N LEU A 56 -6.24 2.76 -15.86
CA LEU A 56 -5.54 1.93 -14.89
C LEU A 56 -5.08 2.75 -13.67
N LEU A 57 -4.52 3.93 -13.90
CA LEU A 57 -4.13 4.84 -12.81
C LEU A 57 -5.30 5.25 -11.94
N TRP A 58 -6.43 5.63 -12.53
CA TRP A 58 -7.62 5.99 -11.76
C TRP A 58 -8.14 4.84 -10.91
N ARG A 59 -8.19 3.61 -11.48
CA ARG A 59 -8.56 2.41 -10.72
C ARG A 59 -7.62 2.18 -9.54
N ARG A 60 -6.32 2.41 -9.73
CA ARG A 60 -5.30 2.29 -8.67
C ARG A 60 -5.46 3.34 -7.60
N THR A 61 -5.68 4.60 -7.97
CA THR A 61 -5.92 5.70 -7.02
C THR A 61 -7.14 5.43 -6.14
N ILE A 62 -8.24 4.97 -6.75
CA ILE A 62 -9.46 4.59 -6.02
C ILE A 62 -9.16 3.43 -5.06
N ALA A 63 -8.45 2.40 -5.51
CA ALA A 63 -8.07 1.28 -4.65
C ALA A 63 -7.18 1.71 -3.48
N ILE A 64 -6.17 2.54 -3.72
CA ILE A 64 -5.28 3.07 -2.67
C ILE A 64 -6.08 3.86 -1.63
N LEU A 65 -6.99 4.74 -2.07
CA LEU A 65 -7.86 5.49 -1.16
C LEU A 65 -8.75 4.57 -0.33
N PHE A 66 -9.41 3.60 -0.97
CA PHE A 66 -10.27 2.63 -0.31
C PHE A 66 -9.50 1.81 0.75
N PHE A 67 -8.36 1.23 0.38
CA PHE A 67 -7.52 0.48 1.30
C PHE A 67 -6.95 1.36 2.42
N SER A 68 -6.62 2.62 2.15
CA SER A 68 -6.15 3.57 3.17
C SER A 68 -7.21 3.85 4.23
N VAL A 69 -8.45 4.09 3.81
CA VAL A 69 -9.58 4.32 4.74
C VAL A 69 -9.83 3.07 5.59
N ILE A 70 -9.88 1.90 4.96
CA ILE A 70 -10.08 0.62 5.65
C ILE A 70 -8.92 0.33 6.62
N TYR A 71 -7.68 0.62 6.23
CA TYR A 71 -6.50 0.43 7.05
C TYR A 71 -6.54 1.32 8.31
N VAL A 72 -6.86 2.60 8.16
CA VAL A 72 -7.02 3.53 9.30
C VAL A 72 -8.17 3.11 10.21
N ALA A 73 -9.30 2.68 9.64
CA ALA A 73 -10.42 2.15 10.43
C ALA A 73 -10.01 0.88 11.20
N SER A 74 -9.20 0.01 10.60
CA SER A 74 -8.75 -1.24 11.19
C SER A 74 -7.81 -1.06 12.38
N LEU A 75 -7.04 0.03 12.43
CA LEU A 75 -6.19 0.39 13.57
C LEU A 75 -7.02 0.57 14.85
N ARG A 76 -8.26 1.05 14.74
CA ARG A 76 -9.19 1.21 15.87
C ARG A 76 -9.86 -0.10 16.25
N ALA A 77 -10.17 -0.95 15.27
CA ALA A 77 -10.94 -2.18 15.48
C ALA A 77 -10.09 -3.37 15.96
N GLY A 78 -8.76 -3.36 15.76
CA GLY A 78 -7.79 -4.35 16.24
C GLY A 78 -7.93 -5.77 15.68
N ARG A 79 -9.13 -6.36 15.77
CA ARG A 79 -9.52 -7.70 15.31
C ARG A 79 -9.42 -7.87 13.80
N PHE A 80 -9.66 -6.81 13.03
CA PHE A 80 -9.64 -6.83 11.56
C PHE A 80 -8.32 -6.35 10.96
N PHE A 81 -7.43 -5.77 11.76
CA PHE A 81 -6.16 -5.21 11.30
C PHE A 81 -5.29 -6.23 10.57
N GLY A 82 -5.18 -7.46 11.09
CA GLY A 82 -4.42 -8.52 10.45
C GLY A 82 -4.93 -8.93 9.08
N VAL A 83 -6.25 -9.14 8.97
CA VAL A 83 -6.89 -9.52 7.70
C VAL A 83 -6.72 -8.40 6.68
N ILE A 84 -6.95 -7.15 7.08
CA ILE A 84 -6.84 -5.98 6.21
C ILE A 84 -5.38 -5.76 5.78
N SER A 85 -4.42 -5.91 6.70
CA SER A 85 -2.99 -5.81 6.37
C SER A 85 -2.56 -6.91 5.41
N PHE A 86 -3.07 -8.14 5.58
CA PHE A 86 -2.80 -9.25 4.68
C PHE A 86 -3.40 -9.02 3.28
N VAL A 87 -4.68 -8.65 3.20
CA VAL A 87 -5.34 -8.33 1.93
C VAL A 87 -4.63 -7.17 1.23
N GLY A 88 -4.26 -6.13 1.98
CA GLY A 88 -3.48 -5.00 1.46
C GLY A 88 -2.10 -5.41 0.94
N ALA A 89 -1.41 -6.32 1.63
CA ALA A 89 -0.14 -6.88 1.17
C ALA A 89 -0.30 -7.61 -0.16
N VAL A 90 -1.25 -8.56 -0.23
CA VAL A 90 -1.54 -9.33 -1.45
C VAL A 90 -1.92 -8.40 -2.61
N TRP A 91 -2.81 -7.44 -2.36
CA TRP A 91 -3.22 -6.46 -3.37
C TRP A 91 -2.04 -5.65 -3.90
N THR A 92 -1.16 -5.18 -3.02
CA THR A 92 0.02 -4.39 -3.41
C THR A 92 1.01 -5.24 -4.21
N ILE A 93 1.18 -6.52 -3.85
CA ILE A 93 2.01 -7.47 -4.61
C ILE A 93 1.41 -7.69 -6.01
N SER A 94 0.10 -7.92 -6.11
CA SER A 94 -0.58 -8.07 -7.40
C SER A 94 -0.40 -6.84 -8.29
N MET A 95 -0.53 -5.63 -7.74
CA MET A 95 -0.28 -4.40 -8.49
C MET A 95 1.16 -4.26 -8.94
N PHE A 96 2.13 -4.68 -8.12
CA PHE A 96 3.54 -4.69 -8.50
C PHE A 96 3.81 -5.66 -9.65
N VAL A 97 3.20 -6.85 -9.61
CA VAL A 97 3.32 -7.85 -10.69
C VAL A 97 2.69 -7.32 -11.99
N ASP A 98 1.48 -6.75 -11.92
CA ASP A 98 0.85 -6.11 -13.08
C ASP A 98 1.73 -5.02 -13.68
N ASP A 99 2.43 -4.22 -12.85
CA ASP A 99 3.36 -3.21 -13.34
C ASP A 99 4.58 -3.78 -14.06
N GLN A 100 5.16 -4.86 -13.55
CA GLN A 100 6.35 -5.48 -14.15
C GLN A 100 6.00 -6.29 -15.41
N ILE A 101 4.81 -6.89 -15.49
CA ILE A 101 4.41 -7.77 -16.59
C ILE A 101 3.65 -7.01 -17.68
N ALA A 102 2.62 -6.22 -17.31
CA ALA A 102 1.71 -5.62 -18.28
C ALA A 102 2.15 -4.23 -18.76
N LEU A 103 2.88 -3.46 -17.93
CA LEU A 103 3.17 -2.05 -18.22
C LEU A 103 4.63 -1.77 -18.57
N ARG A 104 5.57 -2.58 -18.06
CA ARG A 104 7.00 -2.44 -18.34
C ARG A 104 7.38 -2.35 -19.84
N PRO A 105 6.74 -3.06 -20.78
CA PRO A 105 7.08 -2.94 -22.21
C PRO A 105 6.40 -1.75 -22.92
N HIS A 106 5.41 -1.08 -22.32
CA HIS A 106 4.57 -0.12 -23.04
C HIS A 106 4.46 1.25 -22.40
N LEU A 107 4.69 1.41 -21.08
CA LEU A 107 4.22 2.60 -20.37
C LEU A 107 5.00 2.85 -19.07
N LEU A 108 5.20 4.14 -18.79
CA LEU A 108 5.67 4.75 -17.54
C LEU A 108 7.18 4.99 -17.42
N VAL A 109 7.67 5.99 -18.14
CA VAL A 109 8.74 6.85 -17.60
C VAL A 109 8.04 8.09 -17.04
N PRO A 110 7.81 8.17 -15.72
CA PRO A 110 7.36 9.44 -15.16
C PRO A 110 8.46 10.48 -15.38
N GLU A 111 8.14 11.61 -16.02
CA GLU A 111 9.07 12.76 -16.11
C GLU A 111 9.41 13.33 -14.73
N ASN A 112 8.52 13.12 -13.75
CA ASN A 112 8.69 13.61 -12.39
C ASN A 112 9.66 12.73 -11.58
N THR A 113 10.80 13.29 -11.18
CA THR A 113 11.80 12.64 -10.32
C THR A 113 11.20 12.05 -9.05
N THR A 114 10.21 12.71 -8.43
CA THR A 114 9.54 12.20 -7.24
C THR A 114 8.78 10.90 -7.51
N ALA A 115 8.13 10.78 -8.67
CA ALA A 115 7.43 9.55 -9.06
C ALA A 115 8.43 8.41 -9.34
N ILE A 116 9.58 8.70 -9.94
CA ILE A 116 10.67 7.72 -10.13
C ILE A 116 11.17 7.19 -8.78
N ILE A 117 11.41 8.08 -7.82
CA ILE A 117 11.84 7.70 -6.47
C ILE A 117 10.80 6.82 -5.78
N LEU A 118 9.51 7.19 -5.85
CA LEU A 118 8.42 6.40 -5.25
C LEU A 118 8.27 5.02 -5.90
N LEU A 119 8.48 4.90 -7.22
CA LEU A 119 8.52 3.62 -7.90
C LEU A 119 9.68 2.75 -7.41
N SER A 120 10.87 3.33 -7.26
CA SER A 120 12.06 2.63 -6.74
C SER A 120 11.92 2.21 -5.28
N LEU A 121 11.16 2.95 -4.47
CA LEU A 121 10.88 2.62 -3.06
C LEU A 121 9.75 1.59 -2.89
N ARG A 122 9.04 1.22 -3.96
CA ARG A 122 7.90 0.28 -3.88
C ARG A 122 8.26 -1.10 -3.31
N PRO A 123 9.41 -1.73 -3.63
CA PRO A 123 9.80 -2.99 -3.00
C PRO A 123 9.98 -2.88 -1.48
N LEU A 124 10.51 -1.74 -1.01
CA LEU A 124 10.64 -1.48 0.43
C LEU A 124 9.27 -1.33 1.08
N PHE A 125 8.33 -0.65 0.41
CA PHE A 125 6.94 -0.55 0.87
C PHE A 125 6.26 -1.91 0.99
N LEU A 126 6.42 -2.78 -0.01
CA LEU A 126 5.93 -4.16 0.03
C LEU A 126 6.49 -4.94 1.21
N LEU A 127 7.79 -4.80 1.49
CA LEU A 127 8.43 -5.43 2.63
C LEU A 127 7.83 -4.93 3.95
N THR A 128 7.63 -3.61 4.10
CA THR A 128 7.06 -3.04 5.31
C THR A 128 5.62 -3.48 5.59
N ILE A 129 4.76 -3.51 4.56
CA ILE A 129 3.38 -3.99 4.72
C ILE A 129 3.35 -5.48 5.04
N SER A 130 4.18 -6.27 4.36
CA SER A 130 4.28 -7.71 4.62
C SER A 130 4.77 -8.00 6.02
N TRP A 131 5.76 -7.24 6.51
CA TRP A 131 6.25 -7.35 7.89
C TRP A 131 5.15 -7.03 8.91
N MET A 132 4.40 -5.95 8.71
CA MET A 132 3.30 -5.59 9.62
C MET A 132 2.21 -6.66 9.66
N ALA A 133 1.85 -7.23 8.49
CA ALA A 133 0.88 -8.32 8.42
C ALA A 133 1.38 -9.57 9.15
N LEU A 134 2.65 -9.95 8.94
CA LEU A 134 3.29 -11.11 9.56
C LEU A 134 3.42 -10.94 11.07
N GLU A 135 3.90 -9.80 11.55
CA GLU A 135 4.04 -9.54 12.99
C GLU A 135 2.67 -9.55 13.69
N HIS A 136 1.65 -8.96 13.06
CA HIS A 136 0.30 -9.02 13.61
C HIS A 136 -0.22 -10.47 13.66
N PHE A 137 0.01 -11.26 12.60
CA PHE A 137 -0.36 -12.68 12.59
C PHE A 137 0.35 -13.48 13.68
N LEU A 138 1.67 -13.31 13.84
CA LEU A 138 2.43 -14.02 14.87
C LEU A 138 1.99 -13.68 16.30
N ARG A 139 1.64 -12.42 16.57
CA ARG A 139 1.24 -11.95 17.92
C ARG A 139 -0.21 -12.25 18.26
N TYR A 140 -1.12 -12.12 17.30
CA TYR A 140 -2.57 -12.18 17.53
C TYR A 140 -3.25 -13.41 16.92
N GLY A 141 -2.63 -14.09 15.96
CA GLY A 141 -3.13 -15.34 15.39
C GLY A 141 -3.15 -16.47 16.43
N LYS A 142 -2.13 -16.53 17.29
CA LYS A 142 -2.00 -17.58 18.33
C LYS A 142 -3.05 -17.50 19.46
N ARG A 143 -3.79 -16.39 19.59
CA ARG A 143 -4.80 -16.19 20.65
C ARG A 143 -6.23 -16.56 20.23
N ARG A 144 -6.47 -16.95 18.98
CA ARG A 144 -7.81 -17.39 18.54
C ARG A 144 -8.09 -18.87 18.78
N ASP A 145 -7.07 -19.65 19.16
CA ASP A 145 -7.16 -21.09 19.37
C ASP A 145 -7.14 -21.50 20.86
N MET A 146 -7.33 -20.54 21.79
CA MET A 146 -7.53 -20.75 23.23
C MET A 146 -8.79 -20.03 23.68
#